data_AF-A0A972BG15-F1
#
_entry.id   AF-A0A972BG15-F1
#
_cell.length_a   1.000
_cell.length_b   1.000
_cell.length_c   1.000
_cell.angle_alpha   90.00
_cell.angle_beta   90.00
_cell.angle_gamma   90.00
#
_symmetry.space_group_name_H-M   'P 1'
#
loop_
_entity.id
_entity.type
_entity.pdbx_description
1 polymer ?
#
loop_
_entity_poly.entity_id
_entity_poly.type
_entity_poly.pdbx_seq_one_letter_code
_entity_poly.pdbx_strand_id
1 'polypeptide(L)'
;MDIYKLLDRGTWTRPTDKMAVYTEISPGDVWGIRVTLYQDTAQVEAIDGPQCTWYKAPPDVSAQVVPPTFWERLRGISFQEKLMAEVAKKRAVAEAENRKLRENPV
;
A
#
# COMPACT_ATOMS: atom_id res chain seq x y z
N MET A 1 10.80 5.03 -13.28
CA MET A 1 11.27 5.63 -12.02
C MET A 1 11.53 4.49 -11.04
N ASP A 2 12.20 4.74 -9.92
CA ASP A 2 12.40 3.70 -8.90
C ASP A 2 11.22 3.74 -7.91
N ILE A 3 10.62 2.58 -7.59
CA ILE A 3 9.51 2.48 -6.61
C ILE A 3 9.94 3.07 -5.26
N TYR A 4 11.21 2.89 -4.85
CA TYR A 4 11.74 3.46 -3.61
C TYR A 4 11.68 4.99 -3.58
N LYS A 5 11.74 5.65 -4.74
CA LYS A 5 11.64 7.12 -4.84
C LYS A 5 10.20 7.63 -4.84
N LEU A 6 9.21 6.77 -5.11
CA LEU A 6 7.80 7.12 -5.13
C LEU A 6 7.12 6.89 -3.77
N LEU A 7 7.73 6.06 -2.93
CA LEU A 7 7.31 5.74 -1.58
C LEU A 7 8.35 6.29 -0.59
N ASP A 8 8.26 7.59 -0.34
CA ASP A 8 9.27 8.40 0.37
C ASP A 8 8.77 8.98 1.71
N ARG A 9 7.50 8.80 2.05
CA ARG A 9 6.85 9.36 3.26
C ARG A 9 6.89 8.43 4.47
N GLY A 10 7.45 7.24 4.29
CA GLY A 10 7.40 6.16 5.25
C GLY A 10 8.74 5.44 5.37
N THR A 11 8.72 4.30 6.05
CA THR A 11 9.91 3.52 6.36
C THR A 11 9.95 2.26 5.52
N TRP A 12 11.08 2.02 4.89
CA TRP A 12 11.39 0.74 4.26
C TRP A 12 12.06 -0.21 5.25
N THR A 13 11.58 -1.44 5.29
CA THR A 13 12.19 -2.56 6.00
C THR A 13 12.39 -3.70 5.02
N ARG A 14 13.44 -4.50 5.23
CA ARG A 14 13.76 -5.66 4.39
C ARG A 14 13.81 -6.89 5.29
N PRO A 15 12.67 -7.57 5.52
CA PRO A 15 12.66 -8.68 6.47
C PRO A 15 13.24 -9.97 5.86
N THR A 16 13.26 -10.10 4.52
CA THR A 16 14.01 -11.15 3.81
C THR A 16 14.70 -10.59 2.57
N ASP A 17 15.59 -11.36 1.95
CA ASP A 17 16.22 -11.03 0.67
C ASP A 17 15.21 -10.89 -0.49
N LYS A 18 14.10 -11.66 -0.42
CA LYS A 18 13.07 -11.73 -1.47
C LYS A 18 11.90 -10.76 -1.28
N MET A 19 11.89 -9.97 -0.21
CA MET A 19 10.81 -9.03 0.03
C MET A 19 11.25 -7.72 0.67
N ALA A 20 10.53 -6.66 0.36
CA ALA A 20 10.69 -5.35 0.99
C ALA A 20 9.31 -4.87 1.46
N VAL A 21 9.24 -4.34 2.67
CA VAL A 21 8.02 -3.84 3.27
C VAL A 21 8.18 -2.34 3.53
N TYR A 22 7.32 -1.55 2.92
CA TYR A 22 7.19 -0.13 3.17
C TYR A 22 5.98 0.13 4.04
N THR A 23 6.15 0.96 5.07
CA THR A 23 5.07 1.37 5.98
C THR A 23 5.01 2.88 6.04
N GLU A 24 3.83 3.45 5.79
CA GLU A 24 3.58 4.90 5.83
C GLU A 24 2.36 5.15 6.71
N ILE A 25 2.60 5.76 7.87
CA ILE A 25 1.57 6.25 8.79
C ILE A 25 2.00 7.68 9.15
N SER A 26 1.14 8.67 8.87
CA SER A 26 1.46 10.07 9.16
C SER A 26 1.46 10.32 10.67
N PRO A 27 2.25 11.29 11.18
CA PRO A 27 2.21 11.66 12.59
C PRO A 27 0.80 12.10 13.02
N GLY A 28 0.28 11.49 14.09
CA GLY A 28 -1.07 11.77 14.61
C GLY A 28 -2.19 11.02 13.91
N ASP A 29 -1.90 10.29 12.83
CA ASP A 29 -2.83 9.36 12.20
C ASP A 29 -2.69 7.95 12.80
N VAL A 30 -3.80 7.22 12.81
CA VAL A 30 -3.87 5.83 13.25
C VAL A 30 -3.76 4.90 12.04
N TRP A 31 -4.47 5.26 10.98
CA TRP A 31 -4.46 4.52 9.72
C TRP A 31 -3.37 5.02 8.79
N GLY A 32 -2.77 4.08 8.06
CA GLY A 32 -1.81 4.34 7.00
C GLY A 32 -1.82 3.24 5.97
N ILE A 33 -0.69 3.07 5.27
CA ILE A 33 -0.52 2.02 4.27
C ILE A 33 0.69 1.14 4.55
N ARG A 34 0.61 -0.11 4.10
CA ARG A 34 1.71 -1.04 4.01
C ARG A 34 1.82 -1.57 2.59
N VAL A 35 3.00 -1.45 2.00
CA VAL A 35 3.31 -2.03 0.69
C VAL A 35 4.35 -3.11 0.88
N THR A 36 3.97 -4.35 0.58
CA THR A 36 4.90 -5.49 0.58
C THR A 36 5.25 -5.81 -0.86
N LEU A 37 6.49 -5.55 -1.26
CA LEU A 37 7.04 -5.98 -2.54
C LEU A 37 7.57 -7.41 -2.40
N TYR A 38 7.04 -8.31 -3.22
CA TYR A 38 7.59 -9.63 -3.47
C TYR A 38 8.43 -9.62 -4.75
N GLN A 39 8.98 -10.78 -5.11
CA GLN A 39 9.80 -10.93 -6.30
C GLN A 39 9.05 -10.55 -7.59
N ASP A 40 7.79 -10.98 -7.73
CA ASP A 40 6.99 -10.77 -8.95
C ASP A 40 5.71 -9.96 -8.73
N THR A 41 5.30 -9.73 -7.49
CA THR A 41 4.03 -9.10 -7.14
C THR A 41 4.22 -8.10 -6.01
N ALA A 42 3.18 -7.34 -5.71
CA ALA A 42 3.13 -6.52 -4.52
C ALA A 42 1.78 -6.69 -3.81
N GLN A 43 1.78 -6.56 -2.49
CA GLN A 43 0.58 -6.40 -1.69
C GLN A 43 0.50 -4.95 -1.22
N VAL A 44 -0.65 -4.31 -1.39
CA VAL A 44 -0.91 -2.95 -0.88
C VAL A 44 -2.07 -3.02 0.09
N GLU A 45 -1.82 -2.55 1.31
CA GLU A 45 -2.75 -2.65 2.42
C GLU A 45 -2.98 -1.28 3.05
N ALA A 46 -4.22 -0.98 3.43
CA ALA A 46 -4.53 0.03 4.43
C ALA A 46 -4.47 -0.65 5.80
N ILE A 47 -3.72 -0.06 6.73
CA ILE A 47 -3.43 -0.65 8.04
C ILE A 47 -3.85 0.31 9.15
N ASP A 48 -4.46 -0.23 10.21
CA ASP A 48 -4.69 0.43 11.49
C ASP A 48 -3.48 0.14 12.39
N GLY A 49 -2.45 0.99 12.27
CA GLY A 49 -1.20 0.82 13.00
C GLY A 49 -0.21 -0.22 12.44
N PRO A 50 1.03 -0.23 12.97
CA PRO A 50 2.16 -0.99 12.39
C PRO A 50 2.03 -2.52 12.50
N GLN A 51 1.30 -3.02 13.49
CA GLN A 51 1.11 -4.47 13.73
C GLN A 51 -0.21 -5.01 13.16
N CYS A 52 -0.91 -4.23 12.34
CA CYS A 52 -2.23 -4.62 11.84
C CYS A 52 -2.17 -5.91 11.01
N THR A 53 -2.89 -6.94 11.46
CA THR A 53 -3.07 -8.21 10.74
C THR A 53 -4.55 -8.48 10.54
N TRP A 54 -5.02 -8.47 9.29
CA TRP A 54 -6.39 -8.81 8.93
C TRP A 54 -6.46 -10.26 8.45
N TYR A 55 -7.29 -11.09 9.09
CA TYR A 55 -7.64 -12.39 8.52
C TYR A 55 -8.70 -12.18 7.43
N LYS A 56 -8.38 -12.50 6.17
CA LYS A 56 -9.23 -12.26 4.98
C LYS A 56 -9.68 -10.79 4.87
N ALA A 57 -8.71 -9.89 4.77
CA ALA A 57 -9.01 -8.47 4.63
C ALA A 57 -9.89 -8.21 3.39
N PRO A 58 -10.90 -7.33 3.48
CA PRO A 58 -11.70 -6.96 2.33
C PRO A 58 -10.85 -6.31 1.22
N PRO A 59 -11.27 -6.39 -0.06
CA PRO A 59 -10.53 -5.83 -1.18
C PRO A 59 -10.22 -4.34 -1.03
N ASP A 60 -11.10 -3.62 -0.31
CA ASP A 60 -10.95 -2.19 -0.05
C ASP A 60 -9.72 -1.89 0.81
N VAL A 61 -9.40 -2.77 1.78
CA VAL A 61 -8.24 -2.58 2.68
C VAL A 61 -7.00 -3.34 2.21
N SER A 62 -7.10 -4.43 1.45
CA SER A 62 -5.93 -5.20 1.01
C SER A 62 -6.10 -5.68 -0.43
N ALA A 63 -5.12 -5.37 -1.28
CA ALA A 63 -5.13 -5.73 -2.69
C ALA A 63 -3.76 -6.23 -3.16
N GLN A 64 -3.76 -7.31 -3.94
CA GLN A 64 -2.57 -7.80 -4.61
C GLN A 64 -2.43 -7.14 -5.98
N VAL A 65 -1.27 -6.55 -6.24
CA VAL A 65 -0.87 -5.99 -7.52
C VAL A 65 0.01 -7.01 -8.24
N VAL A 66 -0.46 -7.46 -9.40
CA VAL A 66 0.25 -8.38 -10.28
C VAL A 66 0.87 -7.65 -11.48
N PRO A 67 1.91 -8.22 -12.12
CA PRO A 67 2.52 -7.66 -13.32
C PRO A 67 1.49 -7.33 -14.41
N PRO A 68 1.78 -6.34 -15.28
CA PRO A 68 0.92 -6.04 -16.40
C PRO A 68 0.88 -7.21 -17.38
N THR A 69 -0.32 -7.57 -17.79
CA THR A 69 -0.62 -8.53 -18.86
C THR A 69 -0.08 -8.03 -20.20
N PHE A 70 0.00 -8.92 -21.19
CA PHE A 70 0.50 -8.59 -22.53
C PHE A 70 -0.22 -7.37 -23.15
N TRP A 71 -1.55 -7.30 -23.02
CA TRP A 71 -2.35 -6.18 -23.52
C TRP A 71 -2.14 -4.88 -22.73
N GLU A 72 -1.99 -4.96 -21.40
CA GLU A 72 -1.67 -3.80 -20.57
C GLU A 72 -0.31 -3.22 -20.96
N ARG A 73 0.68 -4.08 -21.22
CA ARG A 73 2.00 -3.65 -21.72
C ARG A 73 1.92 -2.98 -23.09
N LEU A 74 1.10 -3.50 -24.01
CA LEU A 74 0.86 -2.86 -25.31
C LEU A 74 0.20 -1.48 -25.19
N ARG A 75 -0.56 -1.23 -24.11
CA ARG A 75 -1.13 0.08 -23.77
C ARG A 75 -0.16 0.98 -23.00
N GLY A 76 1.08 0.54 -22.79
CA GLY A 76 2.08 1.28 -22.02
C GLY A 76 1.90 1.21 -20.50
N ILE A 77 1.01 0.37 -19.99
CA ILE A 77 0.75 0.25 -18.54
C ILE A 77 1.88 -0.56 -17.90
N SER A 78 2.60 0.08 -16.98
CA SER A 78 3.67 -0.51 -16.20
C SER A 78 3.18 -1.07 -14.86
N PHE A 79 3.95 -2.01 -14.30
CA PHE A 79 3.72 -2.50 -12.93
C PHE A 79 3.75 -1.36 -11.91
N GLN A 80 4.67 -0.41 -12.09
CA GLN A 80 4.82 0.75 -11.23
C GLN A 80 3.53 1.60 -11.21
N GLU A 81 2.92 1.84 -12.37
CA GLU A 81 1.66 2.60 -12.44
C GLU A 81 0.50 1.85 -11.78
N LYS A 82 0.39 0.53 -11.99
CA LYS A 82 -0.61 -0.30 -11.30
C LYS A 82 -0.42 -0.25 -9.79
N LEU A 83 0.82 -0.33 -9.33
CA LEU A 83 1.17 -0.25 -7.91
C LEU A 83 0.78 1.11 -7.33
N MET A 84 1.20 2.20 -7.95
CA MET A 84 0.92 3.55 -7.44
C MET A 84 -0.58 3.88 -7.49
N ALA A 85 -1.31 3.37 -8.47
CA ALA A 85 -2.77 3.49 -8.51
C ALA A 85 -3.43 2.81 -7.29
N GLU A 86 -2.96 1.63 -6.92
CA GLU A 86 -3.50 0.92 -5.74
C GLU A 86 -3.06 1.58 -4.43
N VAL A 87 -1.81 2.06 -4.35
CA VAL A 87 -1.32 2.87 -3.23
C VAL A 87 -2.19 4.10 -3.01
N ALA A 88 -2.53 4.83 -4.07
CA ALA A 88 -3.40 6.00 -3.98
C ALA A 88 -4.78 5.66 -3.43
N LYS A 89 -5.37 4.53 -3.86
CA LYS A 89 -6.65 4.05 -3.30
C LYS A 89 -6.53 3.73 -1.82
N LYS A 90 -5.49 3.00 -1.39
CA LYS A 90 -5.33 2.64 0.04
C LYS A 90 -5.04 3.85 0.92
N ARG A 91 -4.32 4.85 0.40
CA ARG A 91 -4.17 6.16 1.08
C ARG A 91 -5.52 6.85 1.29
N ALA A 92 -6.39 6.85 0.29
CA ALA A 92 -7.72 7.42 0.42
C ALA A 92 -8.59 6.68 1.47
N VAL A 93 -8.48 5.36 1.53
CA VAL A 93 -9.13 4.55 2.59
C VAL A 93 -8.59 4.92 3.97
N ALA A 94 -7.27 4.98 4.13
CA ALA A 94 -6.65 5.38 5.40
C ALA A 94 -7.06 6.79 5.83
N GLU A 95 -7.11 7.75 4.89
CA GLU A 95 -7.56 9.11 5.17
C GLU A 95 -9.03 9.16 5.60
N ALA A 96 -9.90 8.38 4.94
CA ALA A 96 -11.31 8.31 5.29
C ALA A 96 -11.52 7.72 6.69
N GLU A 97 -10.78 6.66 7.05
CA GLU A 97 -10.85 6.08 8.40
C GLU A 97 -10.29 7.04 9.47
N ASN A 98 -9.16 7.69 9.21
CA ASN A 98 -8.63 8.72 10.11
C ASN A 98 -9.61 9.88 10.30
N ARG A 99 -10.32 10.29 9.25
CA ARG A 99 -11.35 11.34 9.35
C ARG A 99 -12.49 10.93 10.28
N LYS A 100 -12.99 9.71 10.14
CA LYS A 100 -14.02 9.16 11.05
C LYS A 100 -13.56 9.16 12.50
N LEU A 101 -12.31 8.78 12.77
CA LEU A 101 -11.74 8.78 14.12
C LEU A 101 -11.61 10.20 14.71
N ARG A 102 -11.34 11.21 13.88
CA ARG A 102 -11.28 12.62 14.33
C ARG A 102 -12.67 13.21 14.60
N GLU A 103 -13.67 12.80 13.82
CA GLU A 103 -15.05 13.28 13.97
C GLU A 103 -15.78 12.61 15.14
N ASN A 104 -15.44 11.35 15.44
CA ASN A 104 -15.93 10.60 16.59
C ASN A 104 -14.76 10.12 17.46
N PRO A 105 -14.10 11.01 18.20
CA PRO A 105 -13.08 10.61 19.17
C PRO A 105 -13.78 9.80 20.27
N VAL A 106 -13.38 8.54 20.44
CA VAL A 106 -13.83 7.66 21.54
C VAL A 106 -13.33 8.19 22.88
#